data_AF-A0A2N7RMC3-F1
#
_entry.id   AF-A0A2N7RMC3-F1
#
_cell.length_a   1.000
_cell.length_b   1.000
_cell.length_c   1.000
_cell.angle_alpha   90.00
_cell.angle_beta   90.00
_cell.angle_gamma   90.00
#
_symmetry.space_group_name_H-M   'P 1'
#
loop_
_entity.id
_entity.type
_entity.pdbx_description
1 polymer ?
#
loop_
_entity_poly.entity_id
_entity_poly.type
_entity_poly.pdbx_seq_one_letter_code
_entity_poly.pdbx_strand_id
1 'polypeptide(L)'
;MHMPIQFDTLDYAKRLASAGVPMPQAEAHASALGDVLGSAVVVHGELAALERNLLGEIKLVSHKVDTKCGALEFKIDGLERTLDGSKDALEQTFDTRVNALEQKFDTRIDALEQKVDTRVDALEQKIDARIDVLEQKLDTRVGALAQKLDTRVDALAQKFDTKVDALEQKFDARFDHSEHKFDARLERLDLRHGADMKHVYWMMSTLILLNLGILSKLMLQ
;
A
#
# COMPACT_ATOMS: atom_id res chain seq x y z
N MET A 1 1.86 65.52 77.55
CA MET A 1 1.81 66.83 78.25
C MET A 1 1.26 67.85 77.27
N HIS A 2 0.00 68.26 77.40
CA HIS A 2 -0.47 69.45 76.70
C HIS A 2 -1.37 70.22 77.66
N MET A 3 -0.90 71.42 78.03
CA MET A 3 -1.58 72.32 78.95
C MET A 3 -2.68 73.05 78.17
N PRO A 4 -3.95 73.04 78.61
CA PRO A 4 -5.00 73.77 77.93
C PRO A 4 -4.66 75.27 78.02
N ILE A 5 -4.69 75.97 76.89
CA ILE A 5 -4.65 77.44 76.88
C ILE A 5 -6.01 77.89 77.42
N GLN A 6 -6.11 78.08 78.74
CA GLN A 6 -7.30 78.67 79.36
C GLN A 6 -7.21 80.19 79.21
N PHE A 7 -8.18 80.78 78.53
CA PHE A 7 -8.32 82.23 78.46
C PHE A 7 -8.85 82.74 79.81
N ASP A 8 -7.98 83.38 80.59
CA ASP A 8 -8.34 83.98 81.88
C ASP A 8 -9.04 85.33 81.63
N THR A 9 -10.37 85.31 81.65
CA THR A 9 -11.22 86.50 81.48
C THR A 9 -10.96 87.56 82.55
N LEU A 10 -10.54 87.17 83.75
CA LEU A 10 -10.28 88.08 84.87
C LEU A 10 -8.92 88.78 84.72
N ASP A 11 -7.87 88.05 84.35
CA ASP A 11 -6.56 88.66 84.05
C ASP A 11 -6.66 89.59 82.83
N TYR A 12 -7.41 89.18 81.80
CA TYR A 12 -7.64 90.00 80.61
C TYR A 12 -8.43 91.29 80.91
N ALA A 13 -9.50 91.22 81.73
CA ALA A 13 -10.26 92.39 82.15
C ALA A 13 -9.40 93.38 82.97
N LYS A 14 -8.56 92.87 83.90
CA LYS A 14 -7.63 93.69 84.69
C LYS A 14 -6.61 94.40 83.81
N ARG A 15 -6.07 93.71 82.80
CA ARG A 15 -5.15 94.30 81.81
C ARG A 15 -5.83 95.41 81.00
N LEU A 16 -7.06 95.19 80.53
CA LEU A 16 -7.86 96.22 79.85
C LEU A 16 -8.14 97.44 80.73
N ALA A 17 -8.47 97.23 82.01
CA ALA A 17 -8.70 98.30 82.97
C ALA A 17 -7.42 99.11 83.24
N SER A 18 -6.27 98.44 83.37
CA SER A 18 -4.97 99.10 83.50
C SER A 18 -4.56 99.90 82.27
N ALA A 19 -5.10 99.56 81.09
CA ALA A 19 -4.91 100.29 79.84
C ALA A 19 -5.89 101.47 79.65
N GLY A 20 -6.71 101.78 80.66
CA GLY A 20 -7.60 102.94 80.68
C GLY A 20 -9.05 102.68 80.25
N VAL A 21 -9.44 101.43 80.03
CA VAL A 21 -10.85 101.08 79.76
C VAL A 21 -11.63 101.04 81.10
N PRO A 22 -12.78 101.72 81.22
CA PRO A 22 -13.59 101.65 82.44
C PRO A 22 -13.91 100.21 82.83
N MET A 23 -13.78 99.88 84.12
CA MET A 23 -13.89 98.49 84.60
C MET A 23 -15.14 97.74 84.12
N PRO A 24 -16.35 98.33 84.12
CA PRO A 24 -17.55 97.64 83.61
C PRO A 24 -17.45 97.30 82.10
N GLN A 25 -16.74 98.15 81.34
CA GLN A 25 -16.55 98.00 79.90
C GLN A 25 -15.41 97.01 79.59
N ALA A 26 -14.36 96.98 80.42
CA ALA A 26 -13.28 95.99 80.36
C ALA A 26 -13.78 94.57 80.65
N GLU A 27 -14.66 94.41 81.65
CA GLU A 27 -15.33 93.15 81.96
C GLU A 27 -16.26 92.70 80.81
N ALA A 28 -17.03 93.61 80.22
CA ALA A 28 -17.88 93.31 79.07
C ALA A 28 -17.07 92.87 77.85
N HIS A 29 -15.92 93.51 77.56
CA HIS A 29 -15.03 93.09 76.47
C HIS A 29 -14.36 91.74 76.74
N ALA A 30 -13.93 91.49 77.98
CA ALA A 30 -13.36 90.21 78.38
C ALA A 30 -14.39 89.07 78.31
N SER A 31 -15.63 89.34 78.70
CA SER A 31 -16.74 88.40 78.58
C SER A 31 -17.07 88.13 77.12
N ALA A 32 -17.23 89.16 76.29
CA ALA A 32 -17.54 88.99 74.87
C ALA A 32 -16.44 88.23 74.11
N LEU A 33 -15.16 88.51 74.40
CA LEU A 33 -14.04 87.76 73.83
C LEU A 33 -13.98 86.33 74.37
N GLY A 34 -14.30 86.12 75.65
CA GLY A 34 -14.45 84.78 76.25
C GLY A 34 -15.56 83.97 75.59
N ASP A 35 -16.71 84.59 75.28
CA ASP A 35 -17.85 83.95 74.60
C ASP A 35 -17.52 83.63 73.13
N VAL A 36 -16.83 84.55 72.43
CA VAL A 36 -16.37 84.32 71.04
C VAL A 36 -15.29 83.24 71.01
N LEU A 37 -14.32 83.25 71.91
CA LEU A 37 -13.30 82.20 72.00
C LEU A 37 -13.89 80.86 72.45
N GLY A 38 -14.93 80.86 73.28
CA GLY A 38 -15.66 79.66 73.69
C GLY A 38 -16.50 79.04 72.57
N SER A 39 -16.93 79.83 71.57
CA SER A 39 -17.79 79.38 70.46
C SER A 39 -17.05 79.16 69.14
N ALA A 40 -15.96 79.90 68.88
CA ALA A 40 -15.23 79.85 67.61
C ALA A 40 -13.99 78.93 67.65
N VAL A 41 -13.50 78.57 68.83
CA VAL A 41 -12.32 77.71 68.99
C VAL A 41 -12.80 76.27 69.18
N VAL A 42 -12.39 75.38 68.27
CA VAL A 42 -12.56 73.93 68.45
C VAL A 42 -11.97 73.54 69.78
N VAL A 43 -12.81 73.07 70.70
CA VAL A 43 -12.39 72.74 72.06
C VAL A 43 -11.55 71.46 71.97
N HIS A 44 -10.49 71.36 72.76
CA HIS A 44 -9.57 70.20 72.73
C HIS A 44 -10.31 68.86 72.94
N GLY A 45 -11.46 68.87 73.62
CA GLY A 45 -12.34 67.72 73.76
C GLY A 45 -13.00 67.26 72.45
N GLU A 46 -13.38 68.18 71.56
CA GLU A 46 -13.93 67.86 70.23
C GLU A 46 -12.84 67.28 69.32
N LEU A 47 -11.63 67.86 69.35
CA LEU A 47 -10.48 67.33 68.62
C LEU A 47 -10.10 65.91 69.12
N ALA A 48 -10.08 65.70 70.44
CA ALA A 48 -9.83 64.39 71.03
C ALA A 48 -10.95 63.37 70.75
N ALA A 49 -12.20 63.83 70.59
CA ALA A 49 -13.29 62.97 70.13
C ALA A 49 -13.12 62.60 68.65
N LEU A 50 -12.76 63.55 67.80
CA LEU A 50 -12.47 63.31 66.39
C LEU A 50 -11.29 62.35 66.20
N GLU A 51 -10.19 62.52 66.95
CA GLU A 51 -9.02 61.63 66.90
C GLU A 51 -9.40 60.20 67.31
N ARG A 52 -10.18 60.04 68.39
CA ARG A 52 -10.69 58.72 68.82
C ARG A 52 -11.59 58.08 67.76
N ASN A 53 -12.46 58.86 67.14
CA ASN A 53 -13.33 58.38 66.06
C ASN A 53 -12.52 57.95 64.85
N LEU A 54 -11.56 58.77 64.39
CA LEU A 54 -10.67 58.45 63.27
C LEU A 54 -9.83 57.20 63.55
N LEU A 55 -9.25 57.07 64.75
CA LEU A 55 -8.53 55.85 65.14
C LEU A 55 -9.44 54.62 65.15
N GLY A 56 -10.70 54.78 65.55
CA GLY A 56 -11.72 53.73 65.49
C GLY A 56 -12.01 53.29 64.06
N GLU A 57 -12.26 54.25 63.16
CA GLU A 57 -12.50 53.98 61.74
C GLU A 57 -11.28 53.34 61.05
N ILE A 58 -10.07 53.83 61.31
CA ILE A 58 -8.82 53.25 60.77
C ILE A 58 -8.68 51.80 61.21
N LYS A 59 -8.91 51.49 62.50
CA LYS A 59 -8.88 50.11 63.00
C LYS A 59 -9.93 49.23 62.33
N LEU A 60 -11.14 49.74 62.15
CA LEU A 60 -12.22 49.01 61.50
C LEU A 60 -11.93 48.74 60.02
N VAL A 61 -11.36 49.72 59.31
CA VAL A 61 -10.90 49.55 57.92
C VAL A 61 -9.76 48.53 57.86
N SER A 62 -8.77 48.60 58.75
CA SER A 62 -7.67 47.62 58.82
C SER A 62 -8.21 46.20 58.98
N HIS A 63 -9.09 45.99 59.96
CA HIS A 63 -9.71 44.67 60.18
C HIS A 63 -10.53 44.20 58.96
N LYS A 64 -11.23 45.12 58.28
CA LYS A 64 -11.97 44.81 57.05
C LYS A 64 -11.03 44.42 55.90
N VAL A 65 -9.85 45.05 55.80
CA VAL A 65 -8.82 44.67 54.82
C VAL A 65 -8.26 43.29 55.16
N ASP A 66 -7.88 43.04 56.41
CA ASP A 66 -7.32 41.75 56.84
C ASP A 66 -8.28 40.59 56.57
N THR A 67 -9.56 40.77 56.92
CA THR A 67 -10.60 39.76 56.64
C THR A 67 -10.83 39.54 55.14
N LYS A 68 -10.72 40.59 54.31
CA LYS A 68 -10.83 40.45 52.86
C LYS A 68 -9.59 39.80 52.24
N CYS A 69 -8.40 40.11 52.74
CA CYS A 69 -7.14 39.46 52.33
C CYS A 69 -7.19 37.96 52.63
N GLY A 70 -7.54 37.56 53.86
CA GLY A 70 -7.68 36.14 54.20
C GLY A 70 -8.76 35.43 53.38
N ALA A 71 -9.87 36.10 53.06
CA ALA A 71 -10.90 35.53 52.19
C ALA A 71 -10.44 35.39 50.73
N LEU A 72 -9.54 36.26 50.25
CA LEU A 72 -8.94 36.15 48.91
C LEU A 72 -7.90 35.04 48.87
N GLU A 73 -7.03 34.93 49.87
CA GLU A 73 -6.06 33.84 50.02
C GLU A 73 -6.77 32.48 50.00
N PHE A 74 -7.83 32.31 50.80
CA PHE A 74 -8.61 31.08 50.80
C PHE A 74 -9.23 30.75 49.43
N LYS A 75 -9.67 31.76 48.68
CA LYS A 75 -10.20 31.57 47.32
C LYS A 75 -9.11 31.21 46.32
N ILE A 76 -7.94 31.82 46.42
CA ILE A 76 -6.78 31.51 45.57
C ILE A 76 -6.38 30.05 45.79
N ASP A 77 -6.20 29.62 47.04
CA ASP A 77 -5.89 28.22 47.37
C ASP A 77 -6.97 27.24 46.84
N GLY A 78 -8.24 27.66 46.86
CA GLY A 78 -9.34 26.86 46.32
C GLY A 78 -9.28 26.72 44.78
N LEU A 79 -8.93 27.81 44.09
CA LEU A 79 -8.76 27.83 42.64
C LEU A 79 -7.55 27.02 42.21
N GLU A 80 -6.42 27.14 42.90
CA GLU A 80 -5.20 26.36 42.64
C GLU A 80 -5.48 24.87 42.74
N ARG A 81 -6.12 24.41 43.83
CA ARG A 81 -6.50 22.99 43.97
C ARG A 81 -7.45 22.51 42.88
N THR A 82 -8.39 23.35 42.46
CA THR A 82 -9.33 23.01 41.38
C THR A 82 -8.61 22.91 40.05
N LEU A 83 -7.67 23.81 39.79
CA LEU A 83 -6.88 23.83 38.56
C LEU A 83 -5.97 22.61 38.47
N ASP A 84 -5.28 22.26 39.56
CA ASP A 84 -4.44 21.06 39.64
C ASP A 84 -5.27 19.79 39.41
N GLY A 85 -6.43 19.67 40.07
CA GLY A 85 -7.33 18.54 39.86
C GLY A 85 -7.85 18.45 38.42
N SER A 86 -8.13 19.60 37.78
CA SER A 86 -8.53 19.63 36.37
C SER A 86 -7.39 19.25 35.43
N LYS A 87 -6.14 19.62 35.75
CA LYS A 87 -4.95 19.26 34.97
C LYS A 87 -4.72 17.76 35.02
N ASP A 88 -4.74 17.16 36.21
CA ASP A 88 -4.56 15.72 36.40
C ASP A 88 -5.63 14.91 35.68
N ALA A 89 -6.90 15.33 35.78
CA ALA A 89 -8.01 14.69 35.07
C ALA A 89 -7.87 14.77 33.55
N LEU A 90 -7.38 15.90 33.04
CA LEU A 90 -7.13 16.09 31.61
C LEU A 90 -5.98 15.21 31.12
N GLU A 91 -4.86 15.15 31.86
CA GLU A 91 -3.72 14.27 31.56
C GLU A 91 -4.15 12.80 31.53
N GLN A 92 -4.87 12.34 32.56
CA GLN A 92 -5.39 10.97 32.61
C GLN A 92 -6.33 10.65 31.44
N THR A 93 -7.21 11.59 31.10
CA THR A 93 -8.14 11.42 29.96
C THR A 93 -7.37 11.36 28.64
N PHE A 94 -6.33 12.18 28.49
CA PHE A 94 -5.50 12.20 27.29
C PHE A 94 -4.74 10.88 27.13
N ASP A 95 -4.05 10.42 28.16
CA ASP A 95 -3.32 9.13 28.16
C ASP A 95 -4.24 7.95 27.84
N THR A 96 -5.42 7.92 28.46
CA THR A 96 -6.43 6.88 28.18
C THR A 96 -6.85 6.88 26.71
N ARG A 97 -7.04 8.07 26.13
CA ARG A 97 -7.44 8.20 24.72
C ARG A 97 -6.31 7.85 23.76
N VAL A 98 -5.07 8.20 24.08
CA VAL A 98 -3.89 7.83 23.28
C VAL A 98 -3.71 6.31 23.29
N ASN A 99 -3.71 5.67 24.46
CA ASN A 99 -3.60 4.22 24.57
C ASN A 99 -4.73 3.50 23.81
N ALA A 100 -5.96 4.02 23.88
CA ALA A 100 -7.08 3.45 23.13
C ALA A 100 -6.95 3.63 21.61
N LEU A 101 -6.29 4.70 21.14
CA LEU A 101 -6.00 4.91 19.73
C LEU A 101 -4.88 3.96 19.26
N GLU A 102 -3.81 3.81 20.04
CA GLU A 102 -2.71 2.87 19.76
C GLU A 102 -3.25 1.45 19.60
N GLN A 103 -4.02 0.94 20.57
CA GLN A 103 -4.64 -0.39 20.48
C GLN A 103 -5.54 -0.56 19.25
N LYS A 104 -6.29 0.49 18.88
CA LYS A 104 -7.12 0.47 17.67
C LYS A 104 -6.29 0.45 16.40
N PHE A 105 -5.14 1.11 16.37
CA PHE A 105 -4.23 1.06 15.24
C PHE A 105 -3.58 -0.31 15.11
N ASP A 106 -3.08 -0.89 16.21
CA ASP A 106 -2.48 -2.23 16.22
C ASP A 106 -3.48 -3.27 15.70
N THR A 107 -4.70 -3.28 16.24
CA THR A 107 -5.77 -4.19 15.77
C THR A 107 -6.08 -4.02 14.28
N ARG A 108 -6.01 -2.79 13.76
CA ARG A 108 -6.26 -2.53 12.33
C ARG A 108 -5.09 -2.95 11.45
N ILE A 109 -3.86 -2.85 11.95
CA ILE A 109 -2.66 -3.32 11.26
C ILE A 109 -2.70 -4.84 11.16
N ASP A 110 -2.94 -5.55 12.27
CA ASP A 110 -3.07 -7.01 12.29
C ASP A 110 -4.15 -7.51 11.31
N ALA A 111 -5.31 -6.83 11.29
CA ALA A 111 -6.40 -7.17 10.37
C ALA A 111 -6.05 -6.91 8.89
N LEU A 112 -5.21 -5.90 8.61
CA LEU A 112 -4.72 -5.62 7.26
C LEU A 112 -3.69 -6.66 6.83
N GLU A 113 -2.76 -7.05 7.71
CA GLU A 113 -1.77 -8.10 7.46
C GLU A 113 -2.45 -9.43 7.12
N GLN A 114 -3.39 -9.89 7.95
CA GLN A 114 -4.17 -11.11 7.68
C GLN A 114 -4.91 -11.07 6.34
N LYS A 115 -5.46 -9.90 5.97
CA LYS A 115 -6.16 -9.71 4.70
C LYS A 115 -5.21 -9.73 3.51
N VAL A 116 -3.99 -9.23 3.67
CA VAL A 116 -2.94 -9.29 2.65
C VAL A 116 -2.49 -10.74 2.47
N ASP A 117 -2.17 -11.45 3.55
CA ASP A 117 -1.77 -12.86 3.50
C ASP A 117 -2.83 -13.73 2.81
N THR A 118 -4.09 -13.60 3.21
CA THR A 118 -5.21 -14.32 2.56
C THR A 118 -5.31 -14.03 1.07
N ARG A 119 -5.00 -12.79 0.64
CA ARG A 119 -5.02 -12.42 -0.77
C ARG A 119 -3.81 -12.97 -1.54
N VAL A 120 -2.65 -13.02 -0.91
CA VAL A 120 -1.45 -13.63 -1.49
C VAL A 120 -1.68 -15.12 -1.70
N ASP A 121 -2.15 -15.85 -0.69
CA ASP A 121 -2.47 -17.28 -0.79
C ASP A 121 -3.48 -17.56 -1.92
N ALA A 122 -4.53 -16.73 -2.01
CA ALA A 122 -5.54 -16.86 -3.06
C ALA A 122 -5.00 -16.55 -4.47
N LEU A 123 -3.97 -15.70 -4.58
CA LEU A 123 -3.30 -15.43 -5.85
C LEU A 123 -2.36 -16.58 -6.24
N GLU A 124 -1.62 -17.14 -5.29
CA GLU A 124 -0.76 -18.30 -5.50
C GLU A 124 -1.58 -19.49 -5.99
N GLN A 125 -2.68 -19.84 -5.31
CA GLN A 125 -3.58 -20.91 -5.75
C GLN A 125 -4.16 -20.69 -7.15
N LYS A 126 -4.45 -19.43 -7.52
CA LYS A 126 -4.92 -19.10 -8.87
C LYS A 126 -3.83 -19.24 -9.93
N ILE A 127 -2.57 -18.96 -9.57
CA ILE A 127 -1.43 -19.13 -10.47
C ILE A 127 -1.18 -20.62 -10.68
N ASP A 128 -1.16 -21.43 -9.61
CA ASP A 128 -0.98 -22.88 -9.71
C ASP A 128 -2.06 -23.52 -10.58
N ALA A 129 -3.33 -23.20 -10.34
CA ALA A 129 -4.43 -23.70 -11.17
C ALA A 129 -4.31 -23.28 -12.65
N ARG A 130 -3.72 -22.11 -12.94
CA ARG A 130 -3.46 -21.68 -14.33
C ARG A 130 -2.29 -22.43 -14.95
N ILE A 131 -1.26 -22.75 -14.18
CA ILE A 131 -0.13 -23.57 -14.62
C ILE A 131 -0.63 -24.96 -14.99
N ASP A 132 -1.41 -25.62 -14.13
CA ASP A 132 -1.99 -26.94 -14.41
C ASP A 132 -2.80 -26.97 -15.71
N VAL A 133 -3.63 -25.93 -15.94
CA VAL A 133 -4.41 -25.81 -17.17
C VAL A 133 -3.53 -25.60 -18.40
N LEU A 134 -2.41 -24.89 -18.27
CA LEU A 134 -1.47 -24.70 -19.36
C LEU A 134 -0.71 -25.99 -19.68
N GLU A 135 -0.29 -26.75 -18.66
CA GLU A 135 0.37 -28.05 -18.82
C GLU A 135 -0.54 -29.04 -19.55
N GLN A 136 -1.79 -29.18 -19.10
CA GLN A 136 -2.77 -30.07 -19.77
C GLN A 136 -3.01 -29.69 -21.24
N LYS A 137 -3.06 -28.38 -21.54
CA LYS A 137 -3.19 -27.89 -22.93
C LYS A 137 -1.95 -28.20 -23.76
N LEU A 138 -0.77 -28.13 -23.16
CA LEU A 138 0.49 -28.44 -23.83
C LEU A 138 0.56 -29.93 -24.13
N ASP A 139 0.26 -30.80 -23.16
CA ASP A 139 0.21 -32.26 -23.34
C ASP A 139 -0.78 -32.66 -24.44
N THR A 140 -1.98 -32.07 -24.42
CA THR A 140 -2.98 -32.32 -25.48
C THR A 140 -2.46 -31.94 -26.86
N ARG A 141 -1.77 -30.81 -26.99
CA ARG A 141 -1.19 -30.36 -28.26
C ARG A 141 -0.04 -31.24 -28.72
N VAL A 142 0.82 -31.65 -27.79
CA VAL A 142 1.94 -32.56 -28.08
C VAL A 142 1.41 -33.92 -28.56
N GLY A 143 0.41 -34.47 -27.86
CA GLY A 143 -0.25 -35.71 -28.28
C GLY A 143 -0.88 -35.62 -29.67
N ALA A 144 -1.59 -34.53 -29.97
CA ALA A 144 -2.18 -34.30 -31.29
C ALA A 144 -1.12 -34.16 -32.39
N LEU A 145 0.02 -33.54 -32.09
CA LEU A 145 1.14 -33.43 -33.04
C LEU A 145 1.80 -34.79 -33.29
N ALA A 146 1.99 -35.60 -32.25
CA ALA A 146 2.53 -36.96 -32.38
C ALA A 146 1.63 -37.82 -33.28
N GLN A 147 0.32 -37.86 -33.01
CA GLN A 147 -0.62 -38.62 -33.84
C GLN A 147 -0.63 -38.18 -35.32
N LYS A 148 -0.52 -36.86 -35.55
CA LYS A 148 -0.44 -36.31 -36.91
C LYS A 148 0.86 -36.70 -37.62
N LEU A 149 1.96 -36.81 -36.87
CA LEU A 149 3.24 -37.26 -37.39
C LEU A 149 3.17 -38.74 -37.76
N ASP A 150 2.64 -39.60 -36.88
CA ASP A 150 2.46 -41.04 -37.14
C ASP A 150 1.63 -41.27 -38.40
N THR A 151 0.49 -40.59 -38.53
CA THR A 151 -0.38 -40.67 -39.72
C THR A 151 0.38 -40.28 -41.01
N ARG A 152 1.28 -39.29 -40.93
CA ARG A 152 2.10 -38.87 -42.08
C ARG A 152 3.19 -39.88 -42.42
N VAL A 153 3.79 -40.50 -41.41
CA VAL A 153 4.79 -41.57 -41.59
C VAL A 153 4.15 -42.78 -42.25
N ASP A 154 2.99 -43.23 -41.78
CA ASP A 154 2.23 -44.35 -42.37
C ASP A 154 1.86 -44.07 -43.82
N ALA A 155 1.34 -42.87 -44.10
CA ALA A 155 1.00 -42.46 -45.45
C ALA A 155 2.23 -42.39 -46.37
N LEU A 156 3.41 -42.05 -45.84
CA LEU A 156 4.66 -42.05 -46.60
C LEU A 156 5.17 -43.47 -46.86
N ALA A 157 5.06 -44.37 -45.88
CA ALA A 157 5.40 -45.78 -46.01
C ALA A 157 4.55 -46.44 -47.10
N GLN A 158 3.22 -46.28 -47.08
CA GLN A 158 2.33 -46.79 -48.12
C GLN A 158 2.67 -46.25 -49.52
N LYS A 159 3.02 -44.96 -49.63
CA LYS A 159 3.48 -44.37 -50.89
C LYS A 159 4.81 -44.94 -51.37
N PHE A 160 5.67 -45.38 -50.45
CA PHE A 160 6.92 -46.02 -50.78
C PHE A 160 6.68 -47.45 -51.27
N ASP A 161 5.87 -48.24 -50.55
CA ASP A 161 5.50 -49.61 -50.93
C ASP A 161 4.88 -49.66 -52.33
N THR A 162 3.87 -48.81 -52.58
CA THR A 162 3.24 -48.69 -53.91
C THR A 162 4.22 -48.32 -55.04
N LYS A 163 5.27 -47.54 -54.73
CA LYS A 163 6.33 -47.24 -55.71
C LYS A 163 7.27 -48.42 -55.93
N VAL A 164 7.57 -49.19 -54.88
CA VAL A 164 8.37 -50.42 -54.97
C VAL A 164 7.63 -51.45 -55.82
N ASP A 165 6.37 -51.73 -55.52
CA ASP A 165 5.53 -52.65 -56.30
C ASP A 165 5.47 -52.25 -57.79
N ALA A 166 5.29 -50.94 -58.06
CA ALA A 166 5.28 -50.42 -59.43
C ALA A 166 6.64 -50.54 -60.14
N LEU A 167 7.74 -50.52 -59.41
CA LEU A 167 9.08 -50.76 -59.96
C LEU A 167 9.30 -52.24 -60.24
N GLU A 168 8.88 -53.14 -59.33
CA GLU A 168 8.93 -54.59 -59.51
C GLU A 168 8.17 -55.01 -60.77
N GLN A 169 6.91 -54.57 -60.92
CA GLN A 169 6.11 -54.86 -62.12
C GLN A 169 6.77 -54.35 -63.42
N LYS A 170 7.44 -53.20 -63.36
CA LYS A 170 8.18 -52.67 -64.53
C LYS A 170 9.41 -53.52 -64.85
N PHE A 171 10.08 -54.08 -63.84
CA PHE A 171 11.20 -54.99 -64.04
C PHE A 171 10.74 -56.32 -64.61
N ASP A 172 9.67 -56.91 -64.07
CA ASP A 172 9.08 -58.16 -64.57
C ASP A 172 8.67 -58.01 -66.04
N ALA A 173 7.91 -56.96 -66.37
CA ALA A 173 7.51 -56.70 -67.76
C ALA A 173 8.71 -56.50 -68.71
N ARG A 174 9.82 -55.91 -68.23
CA ARG A 174 11.05 -55.78 -69.00
C ARG A 174 11.76 -57.12 -69.17
N PHE A 175 11.73 -57.97 -68.15
CA PHE A 175 12.31 -59.30 -68.19
C PHE A 175 11.56 -60.19 -69.18
N ASP A 176 10.23 -60.26 -69.08
CA ASP A 176 9.36 -60.99 -70.01
C ASP A 176 9.56 -60.53 -71.46
N HIS A 177 9.64 -59.21 -71.68
CA HIS A 177 9.92 -58.67 -73.01
C HIS A 177 11.29 -59.10 -73.53
N SER A 178 12.29 -59.16 -72.66
CA SER A 178 13.63 -59.62 -73.03
C SER A 178 13.64 -61.11 -73.35
N GLU A 179 12.96 -61.94 -72.55
CA GLU A 179 12.82 -63.39 -72.76
C GLU A 179 12.14 -63.69 -74.10
N HIS A 180 10.99 -63.07 -74.37
CA HIS A 180 10.31 -63.20 -75.67
C HIS A 180 11.20 -62.82 -76.86
N LYS A 181 12.05 -61.80 -76.70
CA LYS A 181 12.99 -61.39 -77.75
C LYS A 181 14.11 -62.41 -77.94
N PHE A 182 14.54 -63.10 -76.90
CA PHE A 182 15.49 -64.20 -76.98
C PHE A 182 14.87 -65.43 -77.64
N ASP A 183 13.66 -65.82 -77.25
CA ASP A 183 12.93 -66.94 -77.87
C ASP A 183 12.73 -66.72 -79.37
N ALA A 184 12.27 -65.53 -79.76
CA ALA A 184 12.10 -65.17 -81.16
C ALA A 184 13.43 -65.17 -81.94
N ARG A 185 14.57 -64.91 -81.27
CA ARG A 185 15.89 -65.02 -81.89
C ARG A 185 16.33 -66.48 -82.05
N LEU A 186 16.05 -67.33 -81.07
CA LEU A 186 16.34 -68.77 -81.13
C LEU A 186 15.51 -69.45 -82.22
N GLU A 187 14.21 -69.16 -82.30
CA GLU A 187 13.34 -69.71 -83.35
C GLU A 187 13.81 -69.30 -84.75
N ARG A 188 14.24 -68.04 -84.92
CA ARG A 188 14.84 -67.58 -86.19
C ARG A 188 16.15 -68.30 -86.52
N LEU A 189 16.97 -68.63 -85.51
CA LEU A 189 18.19 -69.41 -85.71
C LEU A 189 17.85 -70.85 -86.12
N ASP A 190 16.89 -71.49 -85.45
CA ASP A 190 16.47 -72.86 -85.76
C ASP A 190 15.88 -72.97 -87.18
N LEU A 191 15.05 -72.00 -87.59
CA LEU A 191 14.51 -71.94 -88.95
C LEU A 191 15.63 -71.77 -89.99
N ARG A 192 16.63 -70.92 -89.70
CA ARG A 192 17.78 -70.73 -90.59
C ARG A 192 18.61 -72.00 -90.69
N HIS A 193 18.98 -72.61 -89.56
CA HIS A 193 19.72 -73.87 -89.55
C HIS A 193 18.94 -75.00 -90.24
N GLY A 194 17.62 -75.06 -90.05
CA GLY A 194 16.76 -76.02 -90.74
C GLY A 194 16.71 -75.80 -92.25
N ALA A 195 16.65 -74.55 -92.71
CA ALA A 195 16.73 -74.21 -94.13
C ALA A 195 18.11 -74.55 -94.72
N ASP A 196 19.19 -74.20 -94.02
CA ASP A 196 20.56 -74.51 -94.41
C ASP A 196 20.76 -76.04 -94.49
N MET A 197 20.24 -76.80 -93.54
CA MET A 197 20.33 -78.26 -93.53
C MET A 197 19.51 -78.90 -94.67
N LYS A 198 18.33 -78.37 -94.99
CA LYS A 198 17.56 -78.79 -96.18
C LYS A 198 18.32 -78.51 -97.48
N HIS A 199 18.96 -77.34 -97.58
CA HIS A 199 19.83 -77.01 -98.70
C HIS A 199 20.99 -78.00 -98.81
N VAL A 200 21.66 -78.32 -97.70
CA VAL A 200 22.72 -79.34 -97.66
C VAL A 200 22.19 -80.71 -98.08
N TYR A 201 21.03 -81.15 -97.57
CA TYR A 201 20.43 -82.44 -97.93
C TYR A 201 20.07 -82.51 -99.42
N TRP A 202 19.55 -81.43 -99.99
CA TRP A 202 19.25 -81.32 -101.42
C TRP A 202 20.52 -81.36 -102.27
N MET A 203 21.58 -80.64 -101.87
CA MET A 203 22.89 -80.70 -102.53
C MET A 203 23.52 -82.09 -102.46
N MET A 204 23.45 -82.77 -101.31
CA MET A 204 23.95 -84.13 -101.15
C MET A 204 23.16 -85.12 -102.01
N SER A 205 21.84 -84.99 -102.07
CA SER A 205 20.98 -85.83 -102.91
C SER A 205 21.29 -85.65 -104.40
N THR A 206 21.46 -84.40 -104.86
CA THR A 206 21.84 -84.11 -106.25
C THR A 206 23.25 -84.62 -106.56
N LEU A 207 24.21 -84.49 -105.63
CA LEU A 207 25.57 -85.02 -105.77
C LEU A 207 25.58 -86.56 -105.85
N ILE A 208 24.81 -87.25 -105.01
CA ILE A 208 24.65 -88.72 -105.06
C ILE A 208 24.06 -89.15 -106.39
N LEU A 209 22.99 -88.49 -106.87
CA LEU A 209 22.38 -88.78 -108.17
C LEU A 209 23.36 -88.55 -109.33
N LEU A 210 24.13 -87.46 -109.29
CA LEU A 210 25.17 -87.16 -110.28
C LEU A 210 26.25 -88.26 -110.30
N ASN A 211 26.75 -88.67 -109.12
CA ASN A 211 27.75 -89.72 -108.98
C ASN A 211 27.23 -91.08 -109.49
N LEU A 212 25.99 -91.45 -109.17
CA LEU A 212 25.35 -92.67 -109.68
C LEU A 212 25.20 -92.64 -111.21
N GLY A 213 24.83 -91.49 -111.79
CA GLY A 213 24.73 -91.31 -113.24
C GLY A 213 26.08 -91.47 -113.96
N ILE A 214 27.16 -90.93 -113.39
CA ILE A 214 28.53 -91.10 -113.91
C ILE A 214 28.93 -92.59 -113.84
N LEU A 215 28.64 -93.27 -112.73
CA LEU A 215 28.97 -94.69 -112.55
C LEU A 215 28.25 -95.60 -113.56
N SER A 216 26.95 -95.38 -113.79
CA SER A 216 26.18 -96.10 -114.81
C SER A 216 26.76 -95.90 -116.21
N LYS A 217 27.26 -94.69 -116.52
CA LYS A 217 27.87 -94.39 -117.82
C LYS A 217 29.24 -95.07 -117.99
N LEU A 218 30.01 -95.24 -116.92
CA LEU A 218 31.28 -95.99 -116.90
C LEU A 218 31.09 -97.51 -117.02
N MET A 219 30.00 -98.08 -116.47
CA MET A 219 29.69 -99.52 -116.58
C MET A 219 29.11 -99.95 -117.94
N LEU A 220 28.69 -98.99 -118.76
CA LEU A 220 28.13 -99.20 -120.12
C LEU A 220 29.18 -99.03 -121.25
N GLN A 221 30.45 -98.85 -120.89
CA GLN A 221 31.61 -98.83 -121.80
C GLN A 221 32.48 -100.07 -121.56
#